data_AF-A0A7C7JZ23-F1
#
_entry.id   AF-A0A7C7JZ23-F1
#
_cell.length_a   1.000
_cell.length_b   1.000
_cell.length_c   1.000
_cell.angle_alpha   90.00
_cell.angle_beta   90.00
_cell.angle_gamma   90.00
#
_symmetry.space_group_name_H-M   'P 1'
#
loop_
_entity.id
_entity.type
_entity.pdbx_description
1 polymer ?
#
loop_
_entity_poly.entity_id
_entity_poly.type
_entity_poly.pdbx_seq_one_letter_code
_entity_poly.pdbx_strand_id
1 'polypeptide(L)'
;MFDPLRKTVFSIDKKITQTIDQINKQEFVFFTKGDNIATLNKVMLYIIKNEHTKKIKIVHIVSHNESIPKNLAEEIKFLDREYPKIKIEFIVEEGIFGPELINQLSERWDIPVNFMFIGSPSEKFEHKVEDLGGVRLII
;
A
#
# COMPACT_ATOMS: atom_id res chain seq x y z
N MET A 1 -0.82 28.41 -40.03
CA MET A 1 0.59 28.30 -39.60
C MET A 1 0.71 27.20 -38.57
N PHE A 2 1.40 26.11 -38.88
CA PHE A 2 1.78 25.10 -37.91
C PHE A 2 2.87 25.70 -37.01
N ASP A 3 2.63 25.78 -35.71
CA ASP A 3 3.60 26.25 -34.72
C ASP A 3 4.18 25.05 -33.96
N PRO A 4 5.40 24.59 -34.31
CA PRO A 4 6.05 23.43 -33.70
C PRO A 4 6.34 23.64 -32.21
N LEU A 5 6.59 24.89 -31.80
CA LEU A 5 6.89 25.24 -30.41
C LEU A 5 5.64 25.04 -29.55
N ARG A 6 4.48 25.46 -30.04
CA ARG A 6 3.21 25.30 -29.33
C ARG A 6 2.86 23.83 -29.08
N LYS A 7 3.01 22.96 -30.08
CA LYS A 7 2.79 21.50 -29.92
C LYS A 7 3.75 20.87 -28.92
N THR A 8 4.99 21.35 -28.89
CA THR A 8 6.03 20.85 -27.97
C THR A 8 5.70 21.23 -26.53
N VAL A 9 5.36 22.51 -26.29
CA VAL A 9 4.93 23.00 -24.96
C VAL A 9 3.70 22.24 -24.45
N PHE A 10 2.67 22.09 -25.28
CA PHE A 10 1.47 21.30 -24.89
C PHE A 10 1.78 19.84 -24.57
N SER A 11 2.74 19.22 -25.26
CA SER A 11 3.13 17.83 -25.00
C SER A 11 3.93 17.69 -23.70
N ILE A 12 4.74 18.69 -23.36
CA ILE A 12 5.48 18.76 -22.08
C ILE A 12 4.50 18.98 -20.93
N ASP A 13 3.58 19.95 -21.06
CA ASP A 13 2.54 20.19 -20.04
C ASP A 13 1.73 18.93 -19.77
N LYS A 14 1.29 18.23 -20.82
CA LYS A 14 0.57 16.96 -20.66
C LYS A 14 1.39 15.91 -19.93
N LYS A 15 2.69 15.78 -20.24
CA LYS A 15 3.58 14.85 -19.54
C LYS A 15 3.75 15.24 -18.07
N ILE A 16 3.93 16.52 -17.77
CA ILE A 16 4.03 17.03 -16.40
C ILE A 16 2.75 16.71 -15.63
N THR A 17 1.57 17.00 -16.18
CA THR A 17 0.30 16.66 -15.56
C THR A 17 0.15 15.15 -15.35
N GLN A 18 0.54 14.32 -16.33
CA GLN A 18 0.53 12.87 -16.18
C GLN A 18 1.47 12.37 -15.07
N THR A 19 2.67 12.94 -14.97
CA THR A 19 3.62 12.62 -13.90
C THR A 19 3.09 13.07 -12.53
N ILE A 20 2.51 14.27 -12.44
CA ILE A 20 1.86 14.77 -11.21
C ILE A 20 0.68 13.87 -10.82
N ASP A 21 -0.15 13.48 -11.79
CA ASP A 21 -1.26 12.56 -11.55
C ASP A 21 -0.78 11.18 -11.10
N GLN A 22 0.32 10.67 -11.66
CA GLN A 22 0.95 9.43 -11.21
C GLN A 22 1.47 9.54 -9.77
N ILE A 23 2.14 10.64 -9.42
CA ILE A 23 2.60 10.92 -8.05
C ILE A 23 1.40 10.98 -7.09
N ASN A 24 0.35 11.71 -7.45
CA ASN A 24 -0.85 11.87 -6.62
C ASN A 24 -1.74 10.60 -6.53
N LYS A 25 -1.57 9.64 -7.45
CA LYS A 25 -2.29 8.36 -7.44
C LYS A 25 -1.60 7.28 -6.63
N GLN A 26 -0.37 7.51 -6.13
CA GLN A 26 0.38 6.51 -5.38
C GLN A 26 -0.42 5.96 -4.19
N GLU A 27 -0.77 4.68 -4.26
CA GLU A 27 -1.52 3.99 -3.22
C GLU A 27 -0.56 3.07 -2.46
N PHE A 28 -0.69 3.07 -1.13
CA PHE A 28 0.13 2.25 -0.26
C PHE A 28 -0.52 0.90 -0.02
N VAL A 29 0.28 -0.14 0.14
CA VAL A 29 -0.19 -1.46 0.58
C VAL A 29 0.45 -1.75 1.92
N PHE A 30 -0.34 -2.13 2.92
CA PHE A 30 0.14 -2.65 4.19
C PHE A 30 -0.37 -4.07 4.37
N PHE A 31 0.54 -5.05 4.42
CA PHE A 31 0.18 -6.43 4.70
C PHE A 31 0.14 -6.67 6.20
N THR A 32 -0.96 -7.25 6.67
CA THR A 32 -1.20 -7.56 8.08
C THR A 32 -1.52 -9.03 8.29
N LYS A 33 -1.04 -9.60 9.40
CA LYS A 33 -1.41 -10.96 9.85
C LYS A 33 -2.62 -10.97 10.80
N GLY A 34 -3.37 -9.87 10.87
CA GLY A 34 -4.36 -9.67 11.94
C GLY A 34 -3.77 -8.89 13.10
N ASP A 35 -2.95 -7.90 12.79
CA ASP A 35 -2.36 -7.03 13.78
C ASP A 35 -3.44 -6.28 14.55
N ASN A 36 -3.14 -5.94 15.81
CA ASN A 36 -4.03 -5.13 16.62
C ASN A 36 -4.08 -3.68 16.15
N ILE A 37 -5.09 -2.96 16.64
CA ILE A 37 -5.30 -1.54 16.40
C ILE A 37 -4.07 -0.68 16.69
N ALA A 38 -3.21 -1.04 17.65
CA ALA A 38 -2.02 -0.26 17.97
C ALA A 38 -1.00 -0.28 16.83
N THR A 39 -0.78 -1.43 16.19
CA THR A 39 0.08 -1.54 15.00
C THR A 39 -0.52 -0.78 13.83
N LEU A 40 -1.81 -0.98 13.53
CA LEU A 40 -2.48 -0.26 12.44
C LEU A 40 -2.46 1.27 12.66
N ASN A 41 -2.61 1.73 13.90
CA ASN A 41 -2.49 3.14 14.25
C ASN A 41 -1.08 3.70 13.96
N LYS A 42 -0.01 2.93 14.23
CA LYS A 42 1.35 3.35 13.85
C LYS A 42 1.50 3.49 12.34
N VAL A 43 0.91 2.59 11.57
CA VAL A 43 0.88 2.69 10.09
C VAL A 43 0.19 3.98 9.65
N MET A 44 -0.95 4.32 10.24
CA MET A 44 -1.65 5.58 9.94
C MET A 44 -0.77 6.80 10.26
N LEU A 45 -0.10 6.80 11.41
CA LEU A 45 0.82 7.88 11.80
C LEU A 45 2.04 7.99 10.88
N TYR A 46 2.56 6.86 10.40
CA TYR A 46 3.66 6.84 9.43
C TYR A 46 3.25 7.53 8.13
N ILE A 47 2.09 7.16 7.58
CA ILE A 47 1.55 7.75 6.34
C ILE A 47 1.37 9.25 6.50
N ILE A 48 0.77 9.70 7.61
CA ILE A 48 0.54 11.12 7.87
C ILE A 48 1.83 11.94 7.88
N LYS A 49 2.90 11.37 8.44
CA LYS A 49 4.17 12.07 8.67
C LYS A 49 5.10 12.04 7.47
N ASN A 50 5.12 10.95 6.72
CA ASN A 50 6.20 10.68 5.77
C ASN A 50 5.72 10.56 4.32
N GLU A 51 4.43 10.37 4.08
CA GLU A 51 3.92 10.05 2.75
C GLU A 51 2.97 11.13 2.23
N HIS A 52 3.14 11.46 0.94
CA HIS A 52 2.36 12.53 0.30
C HIS A 52 0.92 12.10 -0.02
N THR A 53 0.72 10.82 -0.37
CA THR A 53 -0.59 10.29 -0.71
C THR A 53 -1.23 9.61 0.50
N LYS A 54 -2.54 9.81 0.65
CA LYS A 54 -3.32 9.34 1.80
C LYS A 54 -4.29 8.23 1.41
N LYS A 55 -3.84 7.28 0.59
CA LYS A 55 -4.63 6.10 0.20
C LYS A 55 -3.85 4.86 0.60
N ILE A 56 -4.48 3.97 1.36
CA ILE A 56 -3.87 2.73 1.83
C ILE A 56 -4.82 1.56 1.65
N LYS A 57 -4.28 0.48 1.08
CA LYS A 57 -4.84 -0.86 1.10
C LYS A 57 -4.27 -1.62 2.31
N ILE A 58 -5.12 -2.00 3.24
CA ILE A 58 -4.77 -2.93 4.32
C ILE A 58 -5.14 -4.32 3.82
N VAL A 59 -4.13 -5.17 3.63
CA VAL A 59 -4.29 -6.48 3.00
C VAL A 59 -4.03 -7.57 4.04
N HIS A 60 -5.04 -8.40 4.30
CA HIS A 60 -4.88 -9.59 5.11
C HIS A 60 -4.83 -10.81 4.20
N ILE A 61 -3.74 -11.57 4.26
CA ILE A 61 -3.58 -12.79 3.46
C ILE A 61 -4.03 -13.97 4.29
N VAL A 62 -5.02 -14.70 3.79
CA VAL A 62 -5.58 -15.89 4.43
C VAL A 62 -5.20 -17.14 3.65
N SER A 63 -4.78 -18.18 4.37
CA SER A 63 -4.68 -19.52 3.78
C SER A 63 -6.08 -20.15 3.70
N HIS A 64 -6.28 -21.15 2.83
CA HIS A 64 -7.59 -21.79 2.56
C HIS A 64 -8.38 -22.28 3.80
N ASN A 65 -7.75 -22.40 4.97
CA ASN A 65 -8.38 -22.84 6.22
C ASN A 65 -8.32 -21.80 7.36
N GLU A 66 -7.90 -20.57 7.08
CA GLU A 66 -7.70 -19.54 8.11
C GLU A 66 -8.90 -18.58 8.14
N SER A 67 -9.47 -18.38 9.32
CA SER A 67 -10.57 -17.43 9.50
C SER A 67 -10.02 -16.01 9.69
N ILE A 68 -10.60 -15.03 9.02
CA ILE A 68 -10.30 -13.61 9.24
C ILE A 68 -10.48 -13.30 10.74
N PRO A 69 -9.51 -12.63 11.39
CA PRO A 69 -9.66 -12.20 12.77
C PRO A 69 -10.92 -11.35 12.94
N LYS A 70 -11.83 -11.78 13.82
CA LYS A 70 -13.18 -11.18 13.95
C LYS A 70 -13.15 -9.66 14.17
N ASN A 71 -12.12 -9.17 14.85
CA ASN A 71 -12.02 -7.76 15.24
C ASN A 71 -11.32 -6.88 14.18
N LEU A 72 -10.57 -7.46 13.23
CA LEU A 72 -9.75 -6.68 12.30
C LEU A 72 -10.59 -5.71 11.47
N ALA A 73 -11.74 -6.16 10.98
CA ALA A 73 -12.65 -5.31 10.22
C ALA A 73 -13.25 -4.17 11.07
N GLU A 74 -13.51 -4.41 12.36
CA GLU A 74 -14.02 -3.39 13.28
C GLU A 74 -12.94 -2.35 13.63
N GLU A 75 -11.71 -2.81 13.86
CA GLU A 75 -10.56 -1.96 14.12
C GLU A 75 -10.23 -1.07 12.91
N ILE A 76 -10.30 -1.61 11.70
CA ILE A 76 -10.11 -0.82 10.47
C ILE A 76 -11.23 0.22 10.30
N LYS A 77 -12.49 -0.17 10.54
CA LYS A 77 -13.61 0.78 10.53
C LYS A 77 -13.46 1.88 11.58
N PHE A 78 -12.89 1.57 12.74
CA PHE A 78 -12.58 2.58 13.75
C PHE A 78 -11.53 3.55 13.20
N LEU A 79 -10.42 3.06 12.64
CA LEU A 79 -9.36 3.89 12.07
C LEU A 79 -9.85 4.76 10.91
N ASP A 80 -10.73 4.25 10.06
CA ASP A 80 -11.31 5.03 8.95
C ASP A 80 -12.07 6.28 9.46
N ARG A 81 -12.73 6.18 10.62
CA ARG A 81 -13.39 7.32 11.28
C ARG A 81 -12.41 8.28 11.94
N GLU A 82 -11.38 7.75 12.61
CA GLU A 82 -10.38 8.57 13.30
C GLU A 82 -9.45 9.32 12.32
N TYR A 83 -9.25 8.75 11.13
CA TYR A 83 -8.36 9.27 10.09
C TYR A 83 -9.11 9.61 8.79
N PRO A 84 -10.09 10.53 8.79
CA PRO A 84 -10.96 10.81 7.64
C PRO A 84 -10.23 11.40 6.42
N LYS A 85 -8.97 11.81 6.60
CA LYS A 85 -8.10 12.31 5.53
C LYS A 85 -7.35 11.18 4.82
N ILE A 86 -7.40 9.96 5.34
CA ILE A 86 -6.79 8.77 4.76
C ILE A 86 -7.93 7.90 4.22
N LYS A 87 -7.87 7.57 2.93
CA LYS A 87 -8.76 6.58 2.34
C LYS A 87 -8.22 5.19 2.65
N ILE A 88 -8.94 4.43 3.46
CA ILE A 88 -8.57 3.07 3.83
C ILE A 88 -9.42 2.09 3.02
N GLU A 89 -8.76 1.11 2.40
CA GLU A 89 -9.40 -0.01 1.72
C GLU A 89 -8.95 -1.31 2.40
N PHE A 90 -9.89 -2.12 2.87
CA PHE A 90 -9.57 -3.42 3.46
C PHE A 90 -9.80 -4.53 2.45
N ILE A 91 -8.76 -5.33 2.20
CA ILE A 91 -8.79 -6.45 1.27
C ILE A 91 -8.37 -7.73 2.00
N VAL A 92 -9.08 -8.81 1.71
CA VAL A 92 -8.69 -10.16 2.10
C VAL A 92 -8.27 -10.89 0.83
N GLU A 93 -7.01 -11.33 0.78
CA GLU A 93 -6.47 -12.09 -0.35
C GLU A 93 -6.20 -13.53 0.09
N GLU A 94 -6.49 -14.49 -0.77
CA GLU A 94 -6.12 -15.89 -0.53
C GLU A 94 -4.71 -16.16 -1.05
N GLY A 95 -3.86 -16.80 -0.23
CA GLY A 95 -2.54 -17.20 -0.68
C GLY A 95 -1.53 -17.39 0.44
N ILE A 96 -0.26 -17.49 0.05
CA ILE A 96 0.88 -17.57 0.96
C ILE A 96 1.67 -16.27 0.82
N PHE A 97 1.90 -15.57 1.94
CA PHE A 97 2.69 -14.34 1.91
C PHE A 97 4.15 -14.64 1.57
N GLY A 98 4.64 -14.05 0.48
CA GLY A 98 6.01 -14.20 0.00
C GLY A 98 6.27 -13.36 -1.25
N PRO A 99 7.49 -13.40 -1.81
CA PRO A 99 7.90 -12.57 -2.95
C PRO A 99 7.01 -12.74 -4.18
N GLU A 100 6.58 -13.97 -4.46
CA GLU A 100 5.73 -14.30 -5.61
C GLU A 100 4.38 -13.59 -5.54
N LEU A 101 3.70 -13.69 -4.38
CA LEU A 101 2.41 -13.02 -4.16
C LEU A 101 2.57 -11.50 -4.18
N ILE A 102 3.63 -10.96 -3.58
CA ILE A 102 3.92 -9.52 -3.61
C ILE A 102 4.07 -9.00 -5.04
N ASN A 103 4.85 -9.69 -5.89
CA ASN A 103 5.03 -9.31 -7.28
C ASN A 103 3.72 -9.43 -8.07
N GLN A 104 2.95 -10.51 -7.86
CA GLN A 104 1.64 -10.67 -8.48
C GLN A 104 0.68 -9.52 -8.11
N LEU A 105 0.65 -9.11 -6.84
CA LEU A 105 -0.17 -8.01 -6.37
C LEU A 105 0.34 -6.65 -6.87
N SER A 106 1.67 -6.50 -7.02
CA SER A 106 2.29 -5.30 -7.60
C SER A 106 1.82 -5.09 -9.03
N GLU A 107 1.85 -6.14 -9.86
CA GLU A 107 1.36 -6.10 -11.24
C GLU A 107 -0.17 -5.91 -11.29
N ARG A 108 -0.93 -6.63 -10.45
CA ARG A 108 -2.40 -6.56 -10.42
C ARG A 108 -2.91 -5.15 -10.09
N TRP A 109 -2.26 -4.46 -9.15
CA TRP A 109 -2.70 -3.14 -8.69
C TRP A 109 -1.94 -1.98 -9.33
N ASP A 110 -0.94 -2.26 -10.17
CA ASP A 110 -0.02 -1.25 -10.73
C ASP A 110 0.62 -0.40 -9.60
N ILE A 111 0.97 -1.07 -8.49
CA ILE A 111 1.61 -0.46 -7.32
C ILE A 111 3.03 -1.03 -7.21
N PRO A 112 4.09 -0.22 -7.33
CA PRO A 112 5.45 -0.71 -7.18
C PRO A 112 5.69 -1.31 -5.79
N VAL A 113 6.51 -2.37 -5.71
CA VAL A 113 6.81 -3.10 -4.46
C VAL A 113 7.32 -2.18 -3.34
N ASN A 114 8.03 -1.11 -3.67
CA ASN A 114 8.53 -0.13 -2.69
C ASN A 114 7.43 0.74 -2.04
N PHE A 115 6.18 0.65 -2.51
CA PHE A 115 5.00 1.23 -1.86
C PHE A 115 4.21 0.19 -1.03
N MET A 116 4.77 -1.01 -0.91
CA MET A 116 4.23 -2.07 -0.07
C MET A 116 5.02 -2.19 1.22
N PHE A 117 4.29 -2.42 2.31
CA PHE A 117 4.81 -2.36 3.66
C PHE A 117 4.37 -3.58 4.46
N ILE A 118 5.23 -3.98 5.38
CA ILE A 118 4.93 -4.97 6.41
C ILE A 118 5.23 -4.40 7.80
N GLY A 119 4.50 -4.87 8.80
CA GLY A 119 4.92 -4.69 10.19
C GLY A 119 6.26 -5.39 10.43
N SER A 120 7.02 -4.93 11.42
CA SER A 120 8.26 -5.58 11.82
C SER A 120 8.04 -7.09 12.03
N PRO A 121 8.68 -7.97 11.22
CA PRO A 121 8.46 -9.40 11.31
C PRO A 121 8.90 -9.94 12.69
N SER A 122 8.09 -10.83 13.28
CA SER A 122 8.48 -11.60 14.47
C SER A 122 9.63 -12.57 14.16
N GLU A 123 10.36 -13.06 15.17
CA GLU A 123 11.52 -13.98 15.03
C GLU A 123 11.28 -15.23 14.15
N LYS A 124 10.03 -15.63 13.90
CA LYS A 124 9.64 -16.78 13.06
C LYS A 124 9.37 -16.47 11.57
N PHE A 125 9.86 -15.35 11.04
CA PHE A 125 9.66 -15.03 9.63
C PHE A 125 10.66 -15.79 8.74
N GLU A 126 10.16 -16.68 7.89
CA GLU A 126 10.98 -17.64 7.13
C GLU A 126 11.77 -17.02 5.95
N HIS A 127 11.40 -15.82 5.52
CA HIS A 127 12.08 -15.10 4.43
C HIS A 127 12.93 -13.97 4.98
N LYS A 128 14.10 -13.67 4.38
CA LYS A 128 14.78 -12.41 4.72
C LYS A 128 13.97 -11.27 4.12
N VAL A 129 13.84 -10.16 4.83
CA VAL A 129 13.12 -8.97 4.32
C VAL A 129 13.71 -8.49 2.99
N GLU A 130 15.01 -8.71 2.79
CA GLU A 130 15.76 -8.46 1.55
C GLU A 130 15.24 -9.27 0.35
N ASP A 131 14.69 -10.46 0.57
CA ASP A 131 14.17 -11.34 -0.48
C ASP A 131 12.80 -10.88 -1.01
N LEU A 132 12.13 -9.95 -0.31
CA LEU A 132 10.81 -9.42 -0.69
C LEU A 132 10.88 -8.30 -1.74
N GLY A 133 12.04 -8.07 -2.36
CA GLY A 133 12.14 -7.21 -3.55
C GLY A 133 11.93 -5.71 -3.28
N GLY A 134 12.21 -5.23 -2.07
CA GLY A 134 12.15 -3.80 -1.72
C GLY A 134 10.91 -3.36 -0.94
N VAL A 135 10.14 -4.32 -0.39
CA VAL A 135 9.10 -4.05 0.63
C VAL A 135 9.70 -3.29 1.81
N ARG A 136 8.98 -2.29 2.31
CA ARG A 136 9.42 -1.45 3.43
C ARG A 136 8.89 -1.94 4.77
N LEU A 137 9.65 -1.72 5.84
CA LEU A 137 9.23 -2.04 7.21
C LEU A 137 8.62 -0.82 7.90
N ILE A 138 7.58 -1.04 8.69
CA ILE A 138 7.04 -0.05 9.65
C ILE A 138 7.22 -0.60 11.08
N ILE A 139 7.77 0.24 11.98
CA ILE A 139 8.11 -0.06 13.38
C ILE A 139 7.17 0.69 14.33
#